data_AF-A0A4Y9IP09-F1
#
_entry.id   AF-A0A4Y9IP09-F1
#
_cell.length_a   1.000
_cell.length_b   1.000
_cell.length_c   1.000
_cell.angle_alpha   90.00
_cell.angle_beta   90.00
_cell.angle_gamma   90.00
#
_symmetry.space_group_name_H-M   'P 1'
#
loop_
_entity.id
_entity.type
_entity.pdbx_description
1 polymer ?
#
loop_
_entity_poly.entity_id
_entity_poly.type
_entity_poly.pdbx_seq_one_letter_code
_entity_poly.pdbx_strand_id
1 'polypeptide(L)'
;MRTIKLITLTIISFLSIGIYAQKKVEVTLKERQPQERESLIYKNNEITSKIVYEYDCNGYRTKRTSYEWNKTLGWVALSLYQFEYNTNDQIDNVYYTKWDIRKEKWTDISDLITYKYDSDGNLATIERTKINGKPLELVSLY
;
A
#
# COMPACT_ATOMS: atom_id res chain seq x y z
N MET A 1 47.74 43.84 -19.95
CA MET A 1 47.02 43.25 -18.79
C MET A 1 46.50 41.89 -19.26
N ARG A 2 46.68 40.73 -18.64
CA ARG A 2 47.18 40.29 -17.32
C ARG A 2 47.77 38.89 -17.52
N THR A 3 48.66 38.52 -16.61
CA THR A 3 49.44 37.27 -16.52
C THR A 3 48.62 35.98 -16.60
N ILE A 4 49.15 35.00 -17.34
CA ILE A 4 48.76 33.59 -17.27
C ILE A 4 49.12 33.09 -15.87
N LYS A 5 48.14 32.64 -15.09
CA LYS A 5 48.38 31.89 -13.85
C LYS A 5 48.15 30.40 -14.13
N LEU A 6 49.23 29.63 -14.21
CA LEU A 6 49.19 28.21 -13.89
C LEU A 6 49.07 28.09 -12.36
N ILE A 7 48.03 27.42 -11.89
CA ILE A 7 48.02 26.80 -10.55
C ILE A 7 47.59 25.36 -10.75
N THR A 8 48.58 24.48 -10.74
CA THR A 8 48.44 23.03 -10.59
C THR A 8 48.75 22.73 -9.12
N LEU A 9 47.81 22.19 -8.32
CA LEU A 9 48.03 21.04 -7.44
C LEU A 9 46.78 20.66 -6.62
N THR A 10 46.31 19.44 -6.90
CA THR A 10 45.59 18.41 -6.12
C THR A 10 45.52 18.51 -4.59
N ILE A 11 44.36 18.13 -4.03
CA ILE A 11 44.13 17.19 -2.88
C ILE A 11 42.64 16.75 -3.01
N ILE A 12 42.37 15.59 -3.62
CA ILE A 12 42.15 14.28 -2.98
C ILE A 12 40.83 14.19 -2.19
N SER A 13 39.96 13.34 -2.75
CA SER A 13 38.95 12.52 -2.07
C SER A 13 37.90 13.19 -1.18
N PHE A 14 36.77 13.53 -1.79
CA PHE A 14 35.49 13.05 -1.28
C PHE A 14 34.75 12.26 -2.37
N LEU A 15 35.45 11.31 -2.99
CA LEU A 15 34.85 10.02 -3.32
C LEU A 15 34.74 9.22 -2.01
N SER A 16 34.11 9.78 -0.98
CA SER A 16 33.38 8.95 -0.04
C SER A 16 32.15 8.50 -0.81
N ILE A 17 32.38 7.40 -1.53
CA ILE A 17 31.41 6.44 -2.00
C ILE A 17 30.56 6.09 -0.78
N GLY A 18 29.58 6.94 -0.51
CA GLY A 18 28.34 6.51 0.08
C GLY A 18 27.53 5.86 -1.03
N ILE A 19 28.03 4.75 -1.61
CA ILE A 19 27.08 3.73 -2.09
C ILE A 19 26.48 3.22 -0.80
N TYR A 20 25.48 3.95 -0.30
CA TYR A 20 24.50 3.36 0.58
C TYR A 20 24.12 2.07 -0.10
N ALA A 21 24.32 0.95 0.57
CA ALA A 21 23.70 -0.30 0.21
C ALA A 21 22.19 -0.05 0.26
N GLN A 22 21.63 0.53 -0.81
CA GLN A 22 20.21 0.69 -0.97
C GLN A 22 19.68 -0.72 -1.06
N LYS A 23 18.93 -1.13 -0.03
CA LYS A 23 18.21 -2.39 -0.01
C LYS A 23 17.39 -2.45 -1.30
N LYS A 24 17.74 -3.37 -2.21
CA LYS A 24 17.03 -3.54 -3.48
C LYS A 24 15.61 -3.99 -3.15
N VAL A 25 14.63 -3.12 -3.45
CA VAL A 25 13.20 -3.44 -3.39
C VAL A 25 12.72 -3.63 -4.82
N GLU A 26 12.12 -4.78 -5.10
CA GLU A 26 11.58 -5.11 -6.41
C GLU A 26 10.10 -5.47 -6.26
N VAL A 27 9.28 -5.01 -7.19
CA VAL A 27 7.83 -5.24 -7.19
C VAL A 27 7.44 -5.91 -8.50
N THR A 28 6.79 -7.06 -8.42
CA THR A 28 6.24 -7.76 -9.58
C THR A 28 4.73 -7.73 -9.52
N LEU A 29 4.08 -7.30 -10.61
CA LEU A 29 2.63 -7.34 -10.76
C LEU A 29 2.21 -8.62 -11.49
N LYS A 30 1.18 -9.29 -10.99
CA LYS A 30 0.61 -10.50 -11.58
C LYS A 30 -0.91 -10.38 -11.65
N GLU A 31 -1.48 -10.77 -12.78
CA GLU A 31 -2.91 -10.99 -12.88
C GLU A 31 -3.24 -12.39 -12.36
N ARG A 32 -4.28 -12.50 -11.52
CA ARG A 32 -4.72 -13.81 -10.98
C ARG A 32 -6.05 -14.25 -11.57
N GLN A 33 -7.00 -13.31 -11.63
CA GLN A 33 -8.34 -13.47 -12.18
C GLN A 33 -8.75 -12.15 -12.87
N PRO A 34 -9.83 -12.11 -13.68
CA PRO A 34 -10.24 -10.90 -14.40
C PRO A 34 -10.29 -9.65 -13.50
N GLN A 35 -10.68 -9.82 -12.24
CA GLN A 35 -10.85 -8.78 -11.23
C GLN A 35 -9.87 -8.84 -10.05
N GLU A 36 -8.82 -9.67 -10.14
CA GLU A 36 -7.80 -9.78 -9.07
C GLU A 36 -6.41 -9.50 -9.61
N ARG A 37 -5.66 -8.64 -8.91
CA ARG A 37 -4.26 -8.32 -9.18
C ARG A 37 -3.43 -8.54 -7.92
N GLU A 38 -2.22 -9.03 -8.08
CA GLU A 38 -1.27 -9.25 -6.99
C GLU A 38 0.04 -8.50 -7.25
N SER A 39 0.54 -7.81 -6.22
CA SER A 39 1.90 -7.27 -6.18
C SER A 39 2.75 -8.11 -5.23
N LEU A 40 3.81 -8.73 -5.74
CA LEU A 40 4.82 -9.41 -4.92
C LEU A 40 5.97 -8.45 -4.66
N ILE A 41 6.41 -8.36 -3.40
CA ILE A 41 7.47 -7.47 -2.96
C ILE A 41 8.65 -8.33 -2.53
N TYR A 42 9.81 -8.03 -3.11
CA TYR A 42 11.08 -8.68 -2.81
C TYR A 42 12.03 -7.69 -2.18
N LYS A 43 12.83 -8.16 -1.22
CA LYS A 43 13.91 -7.42 -0.59
C LYS A 43 15.16 -8.27 -0.64
N ASN A 44 16.21 -7.74 -1.26
CA ASN A 44 17.46 -8.49 -1.48
C ASN A 44 17.21 -9.85 -2.17
N ASN A 45 16.33 -9.86 -3.19
CA ASN A 45 15.89 -11.04 -3.94
C ASN A 45 15.14 -12.12 -3.11
N GLU A 46 14.84 -11.88 -1.83
CA GLU A 46 13.93 -12.73 -1.05
C GLU A 46 12.52 -12.15 -1.08
N ILE A 47 11.51 -13.01 -1.23
CA ILE A 47 10.11 -12.60 -1.14
C ILE A 47 9.76 -12.22 0.30
N THR A 48 9.19 -11.05 0.50
CA THR A 48 8.91 -10.52 1.85
C THR A 48 7.45 -10.26 2.11
N SER A 49 6.71 -9.78 1.12
CA SER A 49 5.32 -9.41 1.29
C SER A 49 4.59 -9.47 -0.03
N LYS A 50 3.26 -9.48 0.06
CA LYS A 50 2.41 -9.30 -1.10
C LYS A 50 1.22 -8.44 -0.77
N ILE A 51 0.64 -7.85 -1.80
CA ILE A 51 -0.64 -7.16 -1.73
C ILE A 51 -1.54 -7.75 -2.81
N VAL A 52 -2.73 -8.16 -2.42
CA VAL A 52 -3.78 -8.61 -3.33
C VAL A 52 -4.84 -7.52 -3.41
N TYR A 53 -5.21 -7.16 -4.63
CA TYR A 53 -6.23 -6.18 -4.95
C TYR A 53 -7.37 -6.87 -5.67
N GLU A 54 -8.60 -6.55 -5.27
CA GLU A 54 -9.82 -6.98 -5.95
C GLU A 54 -10.58 -5.76 -6.45
N TYR A 55 -11.21 -5.92 -7.59
CA TYR A 55 -11.91 -4.88 -8.33
C TYR A 55 -13.32 -5.32 -8.69
N ASP A 56 -14.26 -4.40 -8.86
CA ASP A 56 -15.56 -4.69 -9.44
C ASP A 56 -15.50 -4.77 -10.98
N CYS A 57 -16.65 -4.94 -11.64
CA CYS A 57 -16.74 -4.98 -13.10
C CYS A 57 -16.46 -3.64 -13.79
N ASN A 58 -16.53 -2.53 -13.04
CA ASN A 58 -16.26 -1.19 -13.53
C ASN A 58 -14.79 -0.79 -13.32
N GLY A 59 -14.01 -1.62 -12.63
CA GLY A 59 -12.60 -1.38 -12.34
C GLY A 59 -12.34 -0.59 -11.05
N TYR A 60 -13.36 -0.36 -10.21
CA TYR A 60 -13.15 0.20 -8.88
C TYR A 60 -12.56 -0.84 -7.95
N ARG A 61 -11.53 -0.47 -7.20
CA ARG A 61 -10.91 -1.36 -6.23
C ARG A 61 -11.84 -1.54 -5.04
N THR A 62 -12.38 -2.73 -4.84
CA THR A 62 -13.28 -3.04 -3.72
C THR A 62 -12.52 -3.57 -2.50
N LYS A 63 -11.37 -4.23 -2.70
CA LYS A 63 -10.58 -4.84 -1.63
C LYS A 63 -9.08 -4.70 -1.82
N ARG A 64 -8.36 -4.59 -0.72
CA ARG A 64 -6.89 -4.72 -0.66
C ARG A 64 -6.49 -5.51 0.58
N THR A 65 -5.85 -6.66 0.38
CA THR A 65 -5.32 -7.47 1.48
C THR A 65 -3.80 -7.50 1.43
N SER A 66 -3.15 -7.17 2.53
CA SER A 66 -1.69 -7.22 2.66
C SER A 66 -1.25 -8.45 3.44
N TYR A 67 -0.18 -9.08 2.99
CA TYR A 67 0.41 -10.26 3.63
C TYR A 67 1.92 -10.11 3.77
N GLU A 68 2.47 -10.80 4.77
CA GLU A 68 3.90 -10.98 4.97
C GLU A 68 4.27 -12.45 4.73
N TRP A 69 5.45 -12.67 4.17
CA TRP A 69 6.02 -14.01 4.04
C TRP A 69 6.70 -14.41 5.33
N ASN A 70 6.14 -15.40 6.01
CA ASN A 70 6.75 -16.06 7.15
C ASN A 70 7.42 -17.36 6.68
N LYS A 71 8.71 -17.56 6.99
CA LYS A 71 9.47 -18.74 6.53
C LYS A 71 8.92 -20.08 7.05
N THR A 72 8.18 -20.06 8.16
CA THR A 72 7.59 -21.26 8.78
C THR A 72 6.12 -21.45 8.39
N LEU A 73 5.34 -20.36 8.36
CA LEU A 73 3.88 -20.40 8.17
C LEU A 73 3.44 -20.10 6.73
N GLY A 74 4.36 -19.65 5.86
CA GLY A 74 4.03 -19.14 4.54
C GLY A 74 3.40 -17.74 4.60
N TRP A 75 2.38 -17.49 3.78
CA TRP A 75 1.71 -16.18 3.74
C TRP A 75 0.84 -15.94 4.96
N VAL A 76 1.19 -14.92 5.75
CA VAL A 76 0.40 -14.48 6.91
C VAL A 76 -0.26 -13.15 6.59
N ALA A 77 -1.58 -13.06 6.77
CA ALA A 77 -2.31 -11.82 6.56
C ALA A 77 -1.89 -10.75 7.59
N LEU A 78 -1.93 -9.48 7.18
CA LEU A 78 -1.59 -8.34 8.03
C LEU A 78 -2.76 -7.37 8.17
N SER A 79 -3.34 -6.98 7.03
CA SER A 79 -4.38 -5.97 6.96
C SER A 79 -5.30 -6.20 5.79
N LEU A 80 -6.55 -5.81 5.99
CA LEU A 80 -7.62 -5.80 5.01
C LEU A 80 -8.17 -4.37 4.90
N TYR A 81 -8.27 -3.88 3.68
CA TYR A 81 -9.00 -2.65 3.35
C TYR A 81 -10.17 -3.01 2.43
N GLN A 82 -11.35 -2.49 2.73
CA GLN A 82 -12.51 -2.51 1.85
C GLN A 82 -12.89 -1.07 1.50
N PHE A 83 -13.21 -0.81 0.25
CA PHE A 83 -13.46 0.53 -0.27
C PHE A 83 -14.88 0.64 -0.79
N GLU A 84 -15.52 1.75 -0.46
CA GLU A 84 -16.79 2.18 -1.02
C GLU A 84 -16.59 3.51 -1.72
N TYR A 85 -17.39 3.75 -2.75
CA TYR A 85 -17.32 4.94 -3.59
C TYR A 85 -18.69 5.61 -3.60
N ASN A 86 -18.69 6.95 -3.60
CA ASN A 86 -19.90 7.73 -3.75
C ASN A 86 -20.34 7.79 -5.22
N THR A 87 -21.48 8.42 -5.48
CA THR A 87 -22.04 8.57 -6.84
C THR A 87 -21.20 9.42 -7.79
N ASN A 88 -20.18 10.12 -7.28
CA ASN A 88 -19.23 10.91 -8.07
C ASN A 88 -17.91 10.15 -8.30
N ASP A 89 -17.89 8.83 -8.09
CA ASP A 89 -16.73 7.96 -8.26
C ASP A 89 -15.54 8.28 -7.32
N GLN A 90 -15.81 8.99 -6.22
CA GLN A 90 -14.81 9.29 -5.19
C GLN A 90 -14.92 8.29 -4.05
N ILE A 91 -13.81 7.98 -3.38
CA ILE A 91 -13.84 7.11 -2.19
C ILE A 91 -14.72 7.78 -1.14
N ASP A 92 -15.74 7.06 -0.66
CA ASP A 92 -16.62 7.51 0.42
C ASP A 92 -16.16 6.94 1.76
N ASN A 93 -16.09 5.61 1.84
CA ASN A 93 -15.67 4.89 3.04
C ASN A 93 -14.51 3.95 2.74
N VAL A 94 -13.57 3.88 3.68
CA VAL A 94 -12.55 2.84 3.73
C VAL A 94 -12.62 2.16 5.08
N TYR A 95 -12.84 0.86 5.04
CA TYR A 95 -12.80 0.05 6.23
C TYR A 95 -11.48 -0.67 6.35
N TYR A 96 -10.80 -0.48 7.47
CA TYR A 96 -9.53 -1.12 7.77
C TYR A 96 -9.68 -2.14 8.91
N THR A 97 -9.34 -3.39 8.64
CA THR A 97 -9.34 -4.48 9.63
C THR A 97 -7.94 -5.08 9.74
N LYS A 98 -7.47 -5.34 10.97
CA LYS A 98 -6.17 -5.97 11.21
C LYS A 98 -6.31 -7.48 11.37
N TRP A 99 -5.31 -8.24 10.96
CA TRP A 99 -5.23 -9.67 11.28
C TRP A 99 -4.76 -9.88 12.72
N ASP A 100 -5.49 -10.70 13.49
CA ASP A 100 -5.04 -11.21 14.78
C ASP A 100 -4.33 -12.55 14.56
N ILE A 101 -3.00 -12.52 14.52
CA ILE A 101 -2.19 -13.73 14.31
C ILE A 101 -2.35 -14.77 15.42
N ARG A 102 -2.69 -14.37 16.65
CA ARG A 102 -2.85 -15.31 17.78
C ARG A 102 -4.15 -16.08 17.69
N LYS A 103 -5.18 -15.45 17.13
CA LYS A 103 -6.52 -16.05 16.95
C LYS A 103 -6.73 -16.56 15.52
N GLU A 104 -5.75 -16.37 14.64
CA GLU A 104 -5.81 -16.72 13.22
C GLU A 104 -7.09 -16.23 12.54
N LYS A 105 -7.50 -14.99 12.85
CA LYS A 105 -8.69 -14.36 12.28
C LYS A 105 -8.53 -12.85 12.18
N TRP A 106 -9.31 -12.22 11.31
CA TRP A 106 -9.49 -10.77 11.31
C TRP A 106 -10.05 -10.31 12.66
N THR A 107 -9.58 -9.15 13.16
CA THR A 107 -10.09 -8.55 14.39
C THR A 107 -11.58 -8.22 14.26
N ASP A 108 -12.31 -8.33 15.36
CA ASP A 108 -13.74 -8.00 15.41
C ASP A 108 -13.99 -6.47 15.50
N ILE A 109 -12.93 -5.66 15.40
CA ILE A 109 -12.96 -4.20 15.40
C ILE A 109 -12.27 -3.73 14.12
N SER A 110 -12.91 -2.78 13.45
CA SER A 110 -12.37 -2.13 12.25
C SER A 110 -12.28 -0.63 12.47
N ASP A 111 -11.41 0.05 11.74
CA ASP A 111 -11.49 1.50 11.58
C ASP A 111 -12.35 1.82 10.35
N LEU A 112 -13.41 2.61 10.53
CA LEU A 112 -14.11 3.26 9.44
C LEU A 112 -13.46 4.62 9.20
N ILE A 113 -12.96 4.82 7.98
CA ILE A 113 -12.37 6.06 7.51
C ILE A 113 -13.30 6.66 6.48
N THR A 114 -13.96 7.77 6.81
CA THR A 114 -14.92 8.44 5.92
C THR A 114 -14.29 9.69 5.32
N TYR A 115 -14.42 9.83 4.00
CA TYR A 115 -13.92 10.95 3.22
C TYR A 115 -15.09 11.86 2.87
N LYS A 116 -15.02 13.12 3.29
CA LYS A 116 -16.06 14.13 3.03
C LYS A 116 -15.54 15.18 2.08
N TYR A 117 -16.37 15.53 1.12
CA TYR A 117 -16.05 16.48 0.06
C TYR A 117 -16.92 17.74 0.17
N ASP A 118 -16.39 18.87 -0.26
CA ASP A 118 -17.16 20.10 -0.39
C ASP A 118 -18.05 20.09 -1.65
N SER A 119 -18.79 21.18 -1.87
CA SER A 119 -19.69 21.32 -3.03
C SER A 119 -18.97 21.30 -4.38
N ASP A 120 -17.68 21.62 -4.40
CA ASP A 120 -16.87 21.64 -5.60
C ASP A 120 -16.19 20.27 -5.85
N GLY A 121 -16.44 19.30 -4.96
CA GLY A 121 -15.88 17.96 -5.03
C GLY A 121 -14.45 17.86 -4.48
N ASN A 122 -13.93 18.88 -3.81
CA ASN A 122 -12.62 18.82 -3.17
C ASN A 122 -12.71 18.12 -1.81
N LEU A 123 -11.66 17.39 -1.44
CA LEU A 123 -11.60 16.74 -0.13
C LEU A 123 -11.57 17.80 0.98
N ALA A 124 -12.63 17.81 1.81
CA ALA A 124 -12.78 18.74 2.92
C ALA A 124 -12.28 18.13 4.23
N THR A 125 -12.69 16.88 4.53
CA THR A 125 -12.43 16.24 5.82
C THR A 125 -12.22 14.73 5.69
N ILE A 126 -11.35 14.17 6.54
CA ILE A 126 -11.25 12.73 6.78
C ILE A 126 -11.59 12.46 8.24
N GLU A 127 -12.55 11.59 8.48
CA GLU A 127 -12.93 11.15 9.83
C GLU A 127 -12.53 9.69 10.03
N ARG A 128 -12.08 9.34 11.23
CA ARG A 128 -11.74 7.96 11.60
C ARG A 128 -12.44 7.56 12.87
N THR A 129 -13.24 6.50 12.80
CA THR A 129 -13.97 5.95 13.95
C THR A 129 -13.73 4.46 14.07
N LYS A 130 -13.78 3.93 15.29
CA LYS A 130 -13.75 2.50 15.52
C LYS A 130 -15.15 1.95 15.47
N ILE A 131 -15.34 0.87 14.71
CA ILE A 131 -16.63 0.17 14.60
C ILE A 131 -16.46 -1.29 15.02
N ASN A 132 -17.51 -1.83 15.61
CA ASN A 132 -17.60 -3.26 15.91
C ASN A 132 -18.07 -4.01 14.66
N GLY A 133 -17.48 -5.17 14.42
CA GLY A 133 -17.75 -6.01 13.26
C GLY A 133 -16.72 -5.84 12.15
N LYS A 134 -16.71 -6.84 11.27
CA LYS A 134 -16.04 -6.74 9.97
C LYS A 134 -16.91 -5.88 9.06
N PRO A 135 -16.33 -5.13 8.12
CA PRO A 135 -17.12 -4.57 7.04
C PRO A 135 -17.76 -5.75 6.33
N LEU A 136 -19.08 -5.66 6.11
CA LEU A 136 -19.84 -6.71 5.45
C LEU A 136 -19.05 -7.18 4.22
N GLU A 137 -19.05 -8.49 3.93
CA GLU A 137 -18.76 -8.90 2.56
C GLU A 137 -19.82 -8.19 1.72
N LEU A 138 -19.42 -7.09 1.08
CA LEU A 138 -20.29 -6.29 0.24
C LEU A 138 -20.66 -7.21 -0.92
N VAL A 139 -21.80 -7.88 -0.76
CA VAL A 139 -22.53 -8.42 -1.89
C VAL A 139 -22.88 -7.17 -2.69
N SER A 140 -22.21 -7.00 -3.83
CA SER A 140 -22.59 -6.03 -4.85
C SER A 140 -24.11 -6.16 -5.04
N LEU A 141 -24.85 -5.18 -4.54
CA LEU A 141 -26.27 -5.06 -4.82
C LEU A 141 -26.35 -4.56 -6.27
N TYR A 142 -26.55 -5.52 -7.17
CA TYR A 142 -27.00 -5.29 -8.54
C TYR A 142 -28.35 -4.58 -8.56
#